data_AF-A0ABD5DWE6-F1
#
_entry.id   AF-A0ABD5DWE6-F1
#
_cell.length_a   1.000
_cell.length_b   1.000
_cell.length_c   1.000
_cell.angle_alpha   90.00
_cell.angle_beta   90.00
_cell.angle_gamma   90.00
#
_symmetry.space_group_name_H-M   'P 1'
#
loop_
_entity.id
_entity.type
_entity.pdbx_description
1 polymer ?
#
loop_
_entity_poly.entity_id
_entity_poly.type
_entity_poly.pdbx_seq_one_letter_code
_entity_poly.pdbx_strand_id
1 'polypeptide(L)' 'SVLIESSQVVSCKTGEFVIEADTTRINSNVILNGDVTHGGGAMTSNGVVADKHKHPGDSGGTTGGPI' A
#
# COMPACT_ATOMS: atom_id res chain seq x y z
N SER A 1 21.79 9.51 -10.34
CA SER A 1 20.57 9.62 -9.52
C SER A 1 20.10 11.07 -9.55
N VAL A 2 18.84 11.32 -9.20
CA VAL A 2 18.30 12.67 -8.99
C VAL A 2 17.92 12.76 -7.51
N LEU A 3 18.34 13.83 -6.84
CA LEU A 3 17.96 14.15 -5.46
C LEU A 3 17.15 15.44 -5.47
N ILE A 4 15.98 15.41 -4.87
CA ILE A 4 15.10 16.56 -4.72
C ILE A 4 14.89 16.75 -3.22
N GLU A 5 15.31 17.90 -2.70
CA GLU A 5 15.17 18.26 -1.29
C GLU A 5 14.47 19.61 -1.17
N SER A 6 13.60 19.70 -0.17
CA SER A 6 12.88 20.93 0.18
C SER A 6 12.75 20.96 1.69
N SER A 7 13.02 22.12 2.29
CA SER A 7 12.77 22.36 3.72
C SER A 7 11.28 22.53 4.04
N GLN A 8 10.44 22.58 3.00
CA GLN A 8 9.00 22.72 3.10
C GLN A 8 8.32 21.52 2.45
N VAL A 9 7.91 21.66 1.19
CA VAL A 9 7.12 20.68 0.44
C VAL A 9 7.67 20.52 -0.96
N VAL A 10 7.51 19.31 -1.52
CA VAL A 10 7.60 19.04 -2.96
C VAL A 10 6.19 18.69 -3.41
N SER A 11 5.62 19.47 -4.33
CA SER A 11 4.25 19.26 -4.84
C SER A 11 4.28 19.04 -6.35
N CYS A 12 3.65 17.95 -6.80
CA CYS A 12 3.51 17.61 -8.21
C CYS A 12 2.03 17.75 -8.60
N LYS A 13 1.65 18.88 -9.21
CA LYS A 13 0.29 19.09 -9.73
C LYS A 13 0.25 18.73 -11.21
N THR A 14 -0.32 17.58 -11.52
CA THR A 14 -0.35 16.99 -12.86
C THR A 14 -1.68 16.27 -13.09
N GLY A 15 -2.03 16.02 -14.36
CA GLY A 15 -3.18 15.16 -14.69
C GLY A 15 -2.91 13.68 -14.39
N GLU A 16 -1.65 13.26 -14.49
CA GLU A 16 -1.20 11.91 -14.17
C GLU A 16 0.21 11.95 -13.56
N PHE A 17 0.43 11.17 -12.51
CA PHE A 17 1.74 10.98 -11.87
C PHE A 17 2.08 9.50 -11.85
N VAL A 18 3.10 9.10 -12.62
CA VAL A 18 3.54 7.71 -12.76
C VAL A 18 4.91 7.54 -12.10
N ILE A 19 5.07 6.47 -11.32
CA ILE A 19 6.35 6.04 -10.74
C ILE A 19 6.64 4.61 -11.21
N GLU A 20 7.62 4.45 -12.09
CA GLU A 20 8.13 3.13 -12.52
C GLU A 20 9.47 2.86 -11.83
N ALA A 21 9.47 1.97 -10.84
CA ALA A 21 10.66 1.60 -10.08
C ALA A 21 10.50 0.20 -9.47
N ASP A 22 11.62 -0.50 -9.28
CA ASP A 22 11.64 -1.80 -8.58
C ASP A 22 11.18 -1.69 -7.12
N THR A 23 11.39 -0.52 -6.48
CA THR A 23 10.98 -0.27 -5.10
C THR A 23 10.65 1.21 -4.91
N THR A 24 9.44 1.48 -4.40
CA THR A 24 9.06 2.79 -3.84
C THR A 24 9.04 2.66 -2.32
N ARG A 25 9.82 3.51 -1.63
CA ARG A 25 9.88 3.52 -0.17
C ARG A 25 9.30 4.82 0.37
N ILE A 26 8.39 4.69 1.35
CA ILE A 26 7.80 5.82 2.06
C ILE A 26 8.05 5.64 3.56
N ASN A 27 8.67 6.64 4.18
CA ASN A 27 9.06 6.63 5.60
C ASN A 27 8.11 7.47 6.48
N SER A 28 6.96 7.86 5.94
CA SER A 28 6.00 8.75 6.59
C SER A 28 4.58 8.25 6.39
N ASN A 29 3.61 8.90 7.05
CA ASN A 29 2.20 8.60 6.84
C ASN A 29 1.79 8.92 5.41
N VAL A 30 0.86 8.13 4.86
CA VAL A 30 0.33 8.30 3.51
C VAL A 30 -1.19 8.45 3.58
N ILE A 31 -1.73 9.40 2.83
CA ILE A 31 -3.17 9.58 2.62
C ILE A 31 -3.43 9.39 1.13
N LEU A 32 -4.32 8.45 0.79
CA LEU A 32 -4.78 8.21 -0.58
C LEU A 32 -6.28 8.53 -0.63
N ASN A 33 -6.65 9.47 -1.48
CA ASN A 33 -8.05 9.85 -1.67
C ASN A 33 -8.52 9.30 -3.03
N GLY A 34 -9.33 8.25 -2.99
CA GLY A 34 -9.78 7.51 -4.16
C GLY A 34 -9.45 6.02 -4.07
N ASP A 35 -9.75 5.29 -5.14
CA ASP A 35 -9.52 3.85 -5.21
C ASP A 35 -8.02 3.52 -5.31
N VAL A 36 -7.64 2.38 -4.72
CA VAL A 36 -6.30 1.82 -4.80
C VAL A 36 -6.38 0.41 -5.34
N THR A 37 -5.83 0.20 -6.54
CA THR A 37 -5.65 -1.14 -7.10
C THR A 37 -4.22 -1.59 -6.84
N HIS A 38 -4.07 -2.69 -6.11
CA HIS A 38 -2.78 -3.33 -5.88
C HIS A 38 -2.77 -4.71 -6.54
N GLY A 39 -1.64 -5.08 -7.15
CA GLY A 39 -1.46 -6.37 -7.80
C GLY A 39 0.02 -6.70 -7.95
N GLY A 40 0.30 -7.86 -8.55
CA GLY A 40 1.67 -8.33 -8.79
C GLY A 40 2.41 -8.86 -7.56
N GLY A 41 1.73 -8.99 -6.40
CA GLY A 41 2.33 -9.46 -5.16
C GLY A 41 1.36 -9.46 -3.98
N ALA A 42 1.90 -9.59 -2.76
CA ALA A 42 1.14 -9.55 -1.52
C ALA A 42 1.13 -8.14 -0.92
N MET A 43 -0.06 -7.61 -0.60
CA MET A 43 -0.18 -6.41 0.22
C MET A 43 -0.13 -6.85 1.69
N THR A 44 0.95 -6.51 2.39
CA THR A 44 1.14 -6.87 3.80
C THR A 44 1.15 -5.64 4.69
N SER A 45 0.43 -5.71 5.81
CA SER A 45 0.48 -4.71 6.88
C SER A 45 0.69 -5.41 8.20
N ASN A 46 1.80 -5.10 8.88
CA ASN A 46 2.19 -5.72 10.14
C ASN A 46 2.18 -7.26 10.12
N GLY A 47 2.53 -7.85 8.97
CA GLY A 47 2.57 -9.31 8.77
C GLY A 47 1.24 -9.94 8.32
N VAL A 48 0.16 -9.17 8.23
CA VAL A 48 -1.13 -9.65 7.71
C VAL A 48 -1.20 -9.39 6.21
N VAL A 49 -1.36 -10.45 5.42
CA VAL A 49 -1.48 -10.38 3.96
C VAL A 49 -2.94 -10.18 3.58
N ALA A 50 -3.27 -9.03 3.00
CA ALA A 50 -4.64 -8.57 2.79
C ALA A 50 -5.50 -9.56 1.98
N ASP A 51 -4.99 -10.13 0.89
CA ASP A 51 -5.75 -11.05 0.03
C ASP A 51 -5.76 -12.51 0.54
N LYS A 52 -5.05 -12.80 1.64
CA LYS A 52 -4.91 -14.17 2.18
C LYS A 52 -5.20 -14.28 3.67
N HIS A 53 -5.62 -13.18 4.30
CA HIS A 53 -5.82 -13.13 5.73
C HIS A 53 -7.00 -14.01 6.16
N LYS A 54 -6.90 -14.56 7.38
CA LYS A 54 -7.95 -15.36 8.01
C LYS A 54 -8.19 -14.84 9.41
N HIS A 55 -9.34 -15.16 9.96
CA HIS A 55 -9.73 -14.83 11.33
C HIS A 55 -10.06 -16.09 12.13
N PRO A 56 -10.02 -16.04 13.47
CA PRO A 56 -10.72 -17.02 14.29
C PRO A 56 -12.21 -17.06 13.95
N GLY A 57 -12.77 -18.26 13.82
CA GLY A 57 -14.20 -18.46 13.58
C GLY A 57 -15.02 -18.27 14.85
N ASP A 58 -16.31 -17.99 14.69
CA ASP A 58 -17.26 -17.78 15.80
C ASP A 58 -17.49 -19.03 16.67
N SER A 59 -17.19 -20.21 16.13
CA SER A 59 -17.45 -21.52 16.74
C SER A 59 -16.16 -22.29 17.05
N GLY A 60 -15.03 -21.59 17.22
CA GLY A 60 -13.73 -22.18 17.57
C GLY A 60 -12.90 -22.71 16.39
N GLY A 61 -13.34 -22.46 15.15
CA GLY A 61 -12.60 -22.78 13.92
C GLY A 61 -11.72 -21.63 13.41
N THR A 62 -11.39 -21.66 12.13
CA THR A 62 -10.74 -20.57 11.38
C THR A 62 -11.55 -20.26 10.13
N THR A 63 -11.67 -19.00 9.75
CA THR A 63 -12.38 -18.60 8.52
C THR A 63 -11.64 -19.09 7.26
N GLY A 64 -12.34 -19.06 6.12
CA GLY A 64 -11.69 -19.00 4.81
C GLY A 64 -10.91 -17.70 4.61
N GLY A 65 -10.22 -17.60 3.47
CA GLY A 65 -9.67 -16.32 3.01
C GLY A 65 -10.76 -15.40 2.45
N PRO A 66 -10.41 -14.16 2.08
CA PRO A 66 -11.33 -13.24 1.40
C PRO A 66 -11.89 -13.83 0.11
N ILE A 67 -13.13 -13.43 -0.25
CA ILE A 67 -13.82 -13.79 -1.50
C ILE A 67 -13.90 -12.60 -2.46
#